data_AF-A0A1G9BBA8-F1
#
_entry.id   AF-A0A1G9BBA8-F1
#
_cell.length_a   1.000
_cell.length_b   1.000
_cell.length_c   1.000
_cell.angle_alpha   90.00
_cell.angle_beta   90.00
_cell.angle_gamma   90.00
#
_symmetry.space_group_name_H-M   'P 1'
#
loop_
_entity.id
_entity.type
_entity.pdbx_description
1 polymer ?
#
loop_
_entity_poly.entity_id
_entity_poly.type
_entity_poly.pdbx_seq_one_letter_code
_entity_poly.pdbx_strand_id
1 'polypeptide(L)' 'MAKKIHVYDITVSTGEVFKNVEVKGPISRIYSRIANDFIPVENESGQTVELTKYQVVKAELVRVEE' A
#
# COMPACT_ATOMS: atom_id res chain seq x y z
N MET A 1 -21.66 4.17 3.23
CA MET A 1 -20.66 3.80 4.25
C MET A 1 -19.30 4.04 3.62
N ALA A 2 -18.65 5.15 3.94
CA ALA A 2 -17.41 5.57 3.28
C ALA A 2 -16.28 4.59 3.62
N LYS A 3 -15.56 4.12 2.60
CA LYS A 3 -14.48 3.13 2.77
C LYS A 3 -13.22 3.92 3.14
N LYS A 4 -12.89 3.93 4.43
CA LYS A 4 -11.68 4.59 4.95
C LYS A 4 -10.43 4.24 4.13
N ILE A 5 -9.87 5.22 3.45
CA ILE A 5 -8.63 5.10 2.67
C ILE A 5 -7.48 5.28 3.66
N HIS A 6 -6.60 4.29 3.73
CA HIS A 6 -5.41 4.34 4.56
C HIS A 6 -4.23 4.65 3.64
N VAL A 7 -3.48 5.68 3.97
CA VAL A 7 -2.34 6.14 3.19
C VAL A 7 -1.07 5.67 3.89
N TYR A 8 -0.22 4.93 3.18
CA TYR A 8 1.01 4.39 3.72
C TYR A 8 2.24 4.89 2.97
N ASP A 9 3.37 5.00 3.66
CA ASP A 9 4.68 5.05 3.03
C ASP A 9 5.27 3.63 3.06
N ILE A 10 5.53 3.07 1.88
CA ILE A 10 5.96 1.69 1.70
C ILE A 10 7.39 1.67 1.21
N THR A 11 8.30 1.11 2.02
CA THR A 11 9.68 0.83 1.63
C THR A 11 9.76 -0.56 1.04
N VAL A 12 10.31 -0.67 -0.16
CA VAL A 12 10.54 -1.95 -0.84
C VAL A 12 12.00 -2.42 -0.71
N SER A 13 12.25 -3.67 -1.06
CA SER A 13 13.55 -4.34 -0.96
C SER A 13 14.65 -3.70 -1.82
N THR A 14 14.28 -2.94 -2.85
CA THR A 14 15.22 -2.13 -3.65
C THR A 14 15.71 -0.89 -2.93
N GLY A 15 15.14 -0.57 -1.75
CA GLY A 15 15.40 0.66 -1.01
C GLY A 15 14.54 1.84 -1.47
N GLU A 16 13.74 1.67 -2.51
CA GLU A 16 12.77 2.67 -2.96
C GLU A 16 11.65 2.81 -1.93
N VAL A 17 11.20 4.05 -1.74
CA VAL A 17 10.10 4.39 -0.84
C VAL A 17 8.96 4.95 -1.67
N PHE A 18 7.87 4.19 -1.75
CA PHE A 18 6.62 4.63 -2.33
C PHE A 18 5.86 5.42 -1.27
N LYS A 19 5.74 6.72 -1.48
CA LYS A 19 5.04 7.60 -0.56
C LYS A 19 3.57 7.73 -0.92
N ASN A 20 2.77 8.07 0.08
CA ASN A 20 1.33 8.35 -0.07
C ASN A 20 0.55 7.23 -0.79
N VAL A 21 0.90 5.98 -0.54
CA VAL A 21 0.25 4.81 -1.13
C VAL A 21 -1.15 4.67 -0.55
N GLU A 22 -2.16 4.91 -1.39
CA GLU A 22 -3.57 4.80 -1.01
C GLU A 22 -4.03 3.34 -1.01
N VAL A 23 -4.60 2.94 0.12
CA VAL A 23 -5.03 1.57 0.35
C VAL A 23 -6.44 1.57 0.93
N LYS A 24 -7.36 0.85 0.30
CA LYS A 24 -8.77 0.75 0.76
C LYS A 24 -8.87 -0.18 1.96
N GLY A 25 -8.54 0.34 3.14
CA GLY A 25 -8.56 -0.36 4.43
C GLY A 25 -7.16 -0.66 4.99
N PRO A 26 -7.08 -1.31 6.17
CA PRO A 26 -5.80 -1.63 6.78
C PRO A 26 -5.02 -2.62 5.92
N ILE A 27 -3.73 -2.33 5.70
CA ILE A 27 -2.87 -3.11 4.81
C ILE A 27 -2.71 -4.56 5.29
N SER A 28 -2.76 -4.80 6.61
CA SER A 28 -2.72 -6.13 7.22
C SER A 28 -3.89 -7.02 6.78
N ARG A 29 -5.08 -6.44 6.62
CA ARG A 29 -6.29 -7.16 6.18
C ARG A 29 -6.23 -7.52 4.70
N ILE A 30 -5.50 -6.71 3.93
CA ILE A 30 -5.25 -6.93 2.51
C ILE A 30 -4.19 -8.03 2.34
N TYR A 31 -3.04 -7.92 3.02
CA TYR A 31 -2.00 -8.97 3.00
C TYR A 31 -2.47 -10.35 3.45
N SER A 32 -3.46 -10.41 4.35
CA SER A 32 -4.07 -11.65 4.82
C SER A 32 -5.13 -12.22 3.85
N ARG A 33 -5.71 -11.41 2.95
CA ARG A 33 -6.78 -11.83 2.03
C ARG A 33 -6.33 -12.03 0.59
N ILE A 34 -5.22 -11.41 0.18
CA ILE A 34 -4.73 -11.56 -1.18
C ILE A 34 -4.01 -12.91 -1.29
N ALA A 35 -4.56 -13.80 -2.12
CA ALA A 35 -3.94 -15.06 -2.53
C ALA A 35 -2.84 -14.85 -3.59
N ASN A 36 -2.87 -13.71 -4.30
CA ASN A 36 -1.83 -13.22 -5.18
C ASN A 36 -0.72 -12.48 -4.42
N ASP A 37 0.49 -12.53 -4.95
CA ASP A 37 1.63 -11.83 -4.37
C ASP A 37 1.67 -10.34 -4.71
N PHE A 38 0.69 -9.80 -5.44
CA PHE A 38 0.71 -8.42 -5.97
C PHE A 38 -0.45 -7.57 -5.41
N ILE A 39 -0.13 -6.35 -5.00
CA ILE A 39 -1.05 -5.34 -4.51
C ILE A 39 -0.97 -4.12 -5.42
N PRO A 40 -1.99 -3.84 -6.25
CA PRO A 40 -2.02 -2.61 -7.02
C PRO A 40 -2.22 -1.43 -6.06
N VAL A 41 -1.30 -0.48 -6.12
CA VAL A 41 -1.30 0.74 -5.33
C VAL A 41 -1.08 1.95 -6.24
N GLU A 42 -1.63 3.09 -5.87
CA GLU A 42 -1.41 4.33 -6.61
C GLU A 42 -0.27 5.12 -5.93
N ASN A 43 0.69 5.60 -6.72
CA ASN A 43 1.78 6.45 -6.23
C ASN A 43 1.43 7.95 -6.36
N GLU A 44 2.30 8.83 -5.85
CA GLU A 44 2.13 10.30 -5.92
C GLU A 44 1.98 10.86 -7.34
N SER A 45 2.42 10.11 -8.36
CA SER A 45 2.28 10.48 -9.77
C SER A 45 0.95 10.04 -10.38
N GLY A 46 0.04 9.46 -9.59
CA GLY A 46 -1.22 8.87 -10.07
C GLY A 46 -1.00 7.59 -10.91
N GLN A 47 0.19 6.99 -10.83
CA GLN A 47 0.48 5.74 -11.53
C GLN A 47 0.15 4.56 -10.62
N THR A 48 -0.59 3.60 -11.17
CA THR A 48 -0.80 2.31 -10.52
C THR A 48 0.49 1.48 -10.60
N VAL A 49 1.09 1.21 -9.45
CA VAL A 49 2.25 0.34 -9.27
C VAL A 49 1.79 -0.95 -8.59
N GLU A 50 2.25 -2.09 -9.07
CA GLU A 50 1.98 -3.37 -8.41
C GLU A 50 3.08 -3.67 -7.39
N LEU A 51 2.75 -3.59 -6.10
CA LEU A 51 3.67 -3.97 -5.03
C LEU A 51 3.64 -5.47 -4.79
N THR A 52 4.80 -6.10 -4.87
CA THR A 52 4.91 -7.51 -4.50
C THR A 52 5.02 -7.66 -2.98
N LYS A 53 4.25 -8.57 -2.38
CA LYS A 53 4.25 -8.86 -0.94
C LYS A 53 5.62 -9.20 -0.37
N TYR A 54 6.45 -9.90 -1.12
CA TYR A 54 7.82 -10.25 -0.72
C TYR A 54 8.81 -9.09 -0.82
N GLN A 55 8.46 -8.05 -1.59
CA GLN A 55 9.32 -6.89 -1.77
C GLN A 55 9.05 -5.82 -0.72
N VAL A 56 7.93 -5.84 0.00
CA VAL A 56 7.62 -4.84 1.02
C VAL A 56 8.41 -5.14 2.30
N VAL A 57 9.31 -4.22 2.63
CA VAL A 57 10.16 -4.29 3.83
C VAL A 57 9.51 -3.57 5.00
N LYS A 58 8.89 -2.41 4.73
CA LYS A 58 8.26 -1.57 5.76
C LYS A 58 7.03 -0.88 5.17
N ALA A 59 5.95 -0.79 5.95
CA ALA A 59 4.78 0.01 5.61
C ALA A 59 4.41 0.87 6.81
N GLU A 60 4.51 2.19 6.66
CA GLU A 60 4.21 3.17 7.71
C GLU A 60 2.91 3.87 7.39
N LEU A 61 1.93 3.82 8.30
CA LEU A 61 0.67 4.53 8.11
C LEU A 61 0.90 6.03 8.30
N VAL A 62 0.68 6.80 7.24
CA VAL A 62 0.82 8.26 7.24
C VAL A 62 -0.47 8.91 7.70
N ARG A 63 -1.60 8.53 7.09
CA ARG A 63 -2.92 9.11 7.39
C ARG A 63 -4.06 8.18 7.02
N VAL A 64 -5.25 8.47 7.55
CA VAL A 64 -6.49 7.79 7.19
C VAL A 64 -7.49 8.85 6.74
N GLU A 65 -8.01 8.68 5.53
CA GLU A 65 -9.03 9.52 4.90
C GLU A 65 -10.38 8.78 4.97
N GLU A 66 -11.49 9.51 5.16
CA GLU A 66 -12.84 8.92 5.32
C GLU A 66 -13.63 8.81 4.02
#